data_AF-A0AAE0F8I7-F1
#
_entry.id   AF-A0AAE0F8I7-F1
#
_cell.length_a   1.000
_cell.length_b   1.000
_cell.length_c   1.000
_cell.angle_alpha   90.00
_cell.angle_beta   90.00
_cell.angle_gamma   90.00
#
_symmetry.space_group_name_H-M   'P 1'
#
loop_
_entity.id
_entity.type
_entity.pdbx_description
1 polymer ?
#
loop_
_entity_poly.entity_id
_entity_poly.type
_entity_poly.pdbx_seq_one_letter_code
_entity_poly.pdbx_strand_id
1 'polypeptide(L)'
;VAGRILSCRLQRREDPAGLSEAETSLLQSLRAAVHTEEEAGEDGDLVRTAAVDAVSTIAASGEDGALCTMSRGLLLLRPIAAAAFTAPQSSMQERRQISALHCLASVARSARPEAATWLEEDLRDAFHDSIHQDSTCAEAIWRLLQRSGISFLELRIAVYRLLSGLCQRGWLAEEVCSHEALLTWLLSPEAEPSSDGLLGLLDSPGTPPLDQPVPRAAMGRSL
;
A
#
# COMPACT_ATOMS: atom_id res chain seq x y z
N VAL A 1 -13.21 -2.84 13.73
CA VAL A 1 -13.59 -2.22 15.02
C VAL A 1 -12.44 -2.24 16.02
N ALA A 2 -11.85 -3.41 16.29
CA ALA A 2 -10.75 -3.56 17.23
C ALA A 2 -9.53 -2.65 16.98
N GLY A 3 -9.05 -2.55 15.73
CA GLY A 3 -7.92 -1.64 15.39
C GLY A 3 -8.20 -0.16 15.68
N ARG A 4 -9.45 0.31 15.47
CA ARG A 4 -9.85 1.69 15.80
C ARG A 4 -9.88 1.93 17.31
N ILE A 5 -10.35 0.95 18.10
CA ILE A 5 -10.36 1.05 19.57
C ILE A 5 -8.93 1.19 20.08
N LEU A 6 -8.01 0.35 19.59
CA LEU A 6 -6.62 0.38 20.01
C LEU A 6 -5.92 1.67 19.54
N SER A 7 -6.14 2.10 18.30
CA SER A 7 -5.67 3.39 17.77
C SER A 7 -6.10 4.58 18.65
N CYS A 8 -7.39 4.68 19.00
CA CYS A 8 -7.90 5.76 19.84
C CYS A 8 -7.27 5.75 21.25
N ARG A 9 -6.95 4.57 21.79
CA ARG A 9 -6.31 4.43 23.10
C ARG A 9 -4.85 4.84 23.05
N LEU A 10 -4.11 4.42 22.03
CA LEU A 10 -2.71 4.82 21.83
C LEU A 10 -2.56 6.33 21.63
N GLN A 11 -3.50 6.97 20.92
CA GLN A 11 -3.50 8.43 20.73
C GLN A 11 -3.74 9.25 22.01
N ARG A 12 -4.44 8.68 23.00
CA ARG A 12 -4.81 9.37 24.25
C ARG A 12 -3.85 9.07 25.40
N ARG A 13 -2.72 8.45 25.09
CA ARG A 13 -1.87 7.82 26.08
C ARG A 13 -0.82 8.79 26.60
N GLU A 14 -0.73 8.92 27.91
CA GLU A 14 0.25 9.78 28.60
C GLU A 14 1.50 9.00 29.07
N ASP A 15 1.38 7.69 29.29
CA ASP A 15 2.48 6.83 29.76
C ASP A 15 2.87 5.78 28.69
N PRO A 16 4.05 5.87 28.06
CA PRO A 16 4.48 4.95 26.99
C PRO A 16 4.77 3.51 27.46
N ALA A 17 4.81 3.22 28.77
CA ALA A 17 5.51 2.06 29.29
C ALA A 17 4.79 0.69 29.33
N GLY A 18 3.49 0.57 29.03
CA GLY A 18 2.86 -0.78 29.08
C GLY A 18 1.48 -0.94 28.45
N LEU A 19 1.37 -1.79 27.44
CA LEU A 19 0.07 -2.24 26.93
C LEU A 19 -0.70 -2.95 28.05
N SER A 20 -2.00 -2.67 28.15
CA SER A 20 -2.87 -3.47 29.01
C SER A 20 -2.93 -4.92 28.53
N GLU A 21 -3.33 -5.83 29.41
CA GLU A 21 -3.51 -7.26 29.07
C GLU A 21 -4.49 -7.44 27.90
N ALA A 22 -5.58 -6.66 27.88
CA ALA A 22 -6.57 -6.68 26.81
C ALA A 22 -5.99 -6.20 25.47
N GLU A 23 -5.12 -5.18 25.48
CA GLU A 23 -4.45 -4.69 24.27
C GLU A 23 -3.44 -5.72 23.76
N THR A 24 -2.68 -6.35 24.67
CA THR A 24 -1.74 -7.41 24.33
C THR A 24 -2.45 -8.61 23.72
N SER A 25 -3.57 -9.05 24.31
CA SER A 25 -4.40 -10.15 23.80
C SER A 25 -4.99 -9.84 22.42
N LEU A 26 -5.46 -8.61 22.22
CA LEU A 26 -5.96 -8.18 20.92
C LEU A 26 -4.87 -8.20 19.85
N LEU A 27 -3.69 -7.69 20.18
CA LEU A 27 -2.55 -7.67 19.27
C LEU A 27 -2.07 -9.09 18.93
N GLN A 28 -2.04 -10.01 19.89
CA GLN A 28 -1.78 -11.44 19.64
C GLN A 28 -2.83 -12.07 18.71
N SER A 29 -4.10 -11.71 18.86
CA SER A 29 -5.18 -12.17 17.99
C SER A 29 -5.01 -11.66 16.56
N LEU A 30 -4.64 -10.39 16.40
CA LEU A 30 -4.32 -9.80 15.09
C LEU A 30 -3.11 -10.48 14.46
N ARG A 31 -2.07 -10.77 15.25
CA ARG A 31 -0.89 -11.52 14.80
C ARG A 31 -1.29 -12.90 14.26
N ALA A 32 -2.08 -13.65 15.02
CA ALA A 32 -2.56 -14.96 14.57
C ALA A 32 -3.35 -14.86 13.25
N ALA A 33 -4.23 -13.86 13.13
CA ALA A 33 -5.04 -13.63 11.94
C ALA A 33 -4.26 -13.11 10.72
N VAL A 34 -3.10 -12.49 10.93
CA VAL A 34 -2.20 -12.09 9.83
C VAL A 34 -1.37 -13.28 9.34
N HIS A 35 -0.98 -14.18 10.27
CA HIS A 35 -0.16 -15.36 9.98
C HIS A 35 -0.94 -16.62 9.60
N THR A 36 -2.26 -16.59 9.55
CA THR A 36 -3.04 -17.73 9.07
C THR A 36 -2.63 -18.02 7.62
N GLU A 37 -1.82 -19.04 7.39
CA GLU A 37 -1.40 -19.53 6.06
C GLU A 37 -2.26 -20.69 5.55
N GLU A 38 -3.11 -21.27 6.40
CA GLU A 38 -3.95 -22.40 6.01
C GLU A 38 -4.85 -22.03 4.84
N GLU A 39 -5.03 -23.01 3.94
CA GLU A 39 -5.84 -23.08 2.71
C GLU A 39 -7.12 -22.25 2.78
N ALA A 40 -6.94 -20.94 2.77
CA ALA A 40 -7.98 -20.01 3.07
C ALA A 40 -8.83 -19.92 1.82
N GLY A 41 -9.97 -20.61 1.85
CA GLY A 41 -11.11 -20.17 1.07
C GLY A 41 -11.40 -18.68 1.34
N GLU A 42 -12.40 -18.15 0.64
CA GLU A 42 -12.75 -16.73 0.65
C GLU A 42 -12.84 -16.10 2.07
N ASP A 43 -13.27 -16.88 3.07
CA ASP A 43 -13.39 -16.46 4.47
C ASP A 43 -12.04 -16.18 5.16
N GLY A 44 -11.00 -16.95 4.87
CA GLY A 44 -9.68 -16.72 5.44
C GLY A 44 -8.99 -15.48 4.84
N ASP A 45 -9.19 -15.22 3.54
CA ASP A 45 -8.72 -14.00 2.90
C ASP A 45 -9.44 -12.75 3.45
N LEU A 46 -10.73 -12.87 3.81
CA LEU A 46 -11.49 -11.82 4.50
C LEU A 46 -10.89 -11.51 5.88
N VAL A 47 -10.67 -12.54 6.69
CA VAL A 47 -10.09 -12.39 8.05
C VAL A 47 -8.70 -11.77 7.97
N ARG A 48 -7.84 -12.26 7.07
CA ARG A 48 -6.47 -11.74 6.91
C ARG A 48 -6.49 -10.28 6.45
N THR A 49 -7.36 -9.93 5.52
CA THR A 49 -7.53 -8.55 5.05
C THR A 49 -8.00 -7.63 6.17
N ALA A 50 -8.99 -8.05 6.96
CA ALA A 50 -9.47 -7.29 8.10
C ALA A 50 -8.42 -7.12 9.20
N ALA A 51 -7.55 -8.13 9.40
CA ALA A 51 -6.44 -8.05 10.33
C ALA A 51 -5.38 -7.04 9.88
N VAL A 52 -4.98 -7.08 8.59
CA VAL A 52 -4.07 -6.09 8.00
C VAL A 52 -4.65 -4.67 8.07
N ASP A 53 -5.94 -4.49 7.79
CA ASP A 53 -6.63 -3.20 7.94
C ASP A 53 -6.58 -2.67 9.38
N ALA A 54 -6.76 -3.56 10.36
CA ALA A 54 -6.68 -3.19 11.77
C ALA A 54 -5.25 -2.80 12.18
N VAL A 55 -4.23 -3.55 11.74
CA VAL A 55 -2.82 -3.26 11.98
C VAL A 55 -2.41 -1.95 11.32
N SER A 56 -2.85 -1.71 10.08
CA SER A 56 -2.63 -0.46 9.35
C SER A 56 -3.24 0.74 10.10
N THR A 57 -4.46 0.59 10.63
CA THR A 57 -5.10 1.60 11.48
C THR A 57 -4.30 1.89 12.75
N ILE A 58 -3.75 0.85 13.39
CA ILE A 58 -2.92 0.99 14.59
C ILE A 58 -1.62 1.71 14.25
N ALA A 59 -0.93 1.34 13.17
CA ALA A 59 0.29 1.98 12.73
C ALA A 59 0.08 3.47 12.42
N ALA A 60 -1.06 3.83 11.82
CA ALA A 60 -1.43 5.21 11.52
C ALA A 60 -1.79 6.06 12.75
N SER A 61 -1.85 5.47 13.95
CA SER A 61 -2.27 6.16 15.18
C SER A 61 -1.21 7.08 15.79
N GLY A 62 0.02 7.08 15.25
CA GLY A 62 1.13 7.91 15.70
C GLY A 62 2.40 7.08 15.94
N GLU A 63 3.40 7.69 16.56
CA GLU A 63 4.69 7.06 16.84
C GLU A 63 4.54 5.79 17.70
N ASP A 64 3.74 5.85 18.76
CA ASP A 64 3.47 4.69 19.62
C ASP A 64 2.76 3.54 18.87
N GLY A 65 1.88 3.88 17.93
CA GLY A 65 1.17 2.92 17.09
C GLY A 65 2.09 2.17 16.14
N ALA A 66 2.91 2.93 15.41
CA ALA A 66 3.96 2.38 14.57
C ALA A 66 4.95 1.53 15.38
N LEU A 67 5.40 2.05 16.53
CA LEU A 67 6.30 1.35 17.42
C LEU A 67 5.65 0.06 17.94
N CYS A 68 4.35 0.04 18.28
CA CYS A 68 3.66 -1.19 18.67
C CYS A 68 3.69 -2.25 17.54
N THR A 69 3.44 -1.84 16.30
CA THR A 69 3.48 -2.74 15.13
C THR A 69 4.86 -3.37 14.92
N MET A 70 5.94 -2.67 15.31
CA MET A 70 7.31 -3.13 15.10
C MET A 70 7.96 -3.80 16.31
N SER A 71 7.88 -3.18 17.49
CA SER A 71 8.79 -3.42 18.63
C SER A 71 8.27 -4.41 19.68
N ARG A 72 6.96 -4.61 19.77
CA ARG A 72 6.36 -5.29 20.94
C ARG A 72 5.88 -6.68 20.61
N GLY A 73 6.81 -7.60 20.32
CA GLY A 73 6.52 -9.05 20.24
C GLY A 73 5.54 -9.48 19.14
N LEU A 74 5.19 -8.56 18.23
CA LEU A 74 4.17 -8.81 17.21
C LEU A 74 4.73 -9.36 15.92
N LEU A 75 6.01 -9.12 15.60
CA LEU A 75 6.66 -9.62 14.38
C LEU A 75 5.78 -9.45 13.12
N LEU A 76 4.94 -8.41 13.11
CA LEU A 76 3.97 -8.16 12.04
C LEU A 76 4.63 -7.58 10.80
N LEU A 77 5.86 -7.08 10.94
CA LEU A 77 6.54 -6.38 9.87
C LEU A 77 6.79 -7.29 8.66
N ARG A 78 7.26 -8.51 8.88
CA ARG A 78 7.45 -9.52 7.83
C ARG A 78 6.16 -9.89 7.10
N PRO A 79 5.08 -10.35 7.77
CA PRO A 79 3.86 -10.71 7.05
C PRO A 79 3.14 -9.51 6.43
N ILE A 80 3.26 -8.30 7.01
CA ILE A 80 2.77 -7.07 6.39
C ILE A 80 3.59 -6.73 5.14
N ALA A 81 4.92 -6.83 5.19
CA ALA A 81 5.77 -6.63 4.03
C ALA A 81 5.51 -7.68 2.93
N ALA A 82 5.33 -8.95 3.29
CA ALA A 82 4.93 -9.99 2.37
C ALA A 82 3.59 -9.66 1.69
N ALA A 83 2.60 -9.21 2.46
CA ALA A 83 1.30 -8.78 1.93
C ALA A 83 1.40 -7.55 1.01
N ALA A 84 2.35 -6.64 1.24
CA ALA A 84 2.57 -5.45 0.43
C ALA A 84 3.24 -5.75 -0.93
N PHE A 85 4.16 -6.73 -0.97
CA PHE A 85 4.96 -7.02 -2.17
C PHE A 85 4.48 -8.26 -2.95
N THR A 86 3.57 -9.06 -2.40
CA THR A 86 2.94 -10.16 -3.14
C THR A 86 1.96 -9.63 -4.18
N ALA A 87 2.11 -10.08 -5.43
CA ALA A 87 1.16 -9.74 -6.51
C ALA A 87 -0.24 -10.29 -6.20
N PRO A 88 -1.29 -9.45 -6.18
CA PRO A 88 -2.63 -9.88 -5.82
C PRO A 88 -3.29 -10.64 -6.97
N GLN A 89 -4.04 -11.69 -6.63
CA GLN A 89 -4.81 -12.51 -7.58
C GLN A 89 -6.32 -12.26 -7.49
N SER A 90 -6.77 -11.46 -6.52
CA SER A 90 -8.16 -11.07 -6.32
C SER A 90 -8.26 -9.63 -5.83
N SER A 91 -9.45 -9.02 -5.96
CA SER A 91 -9.73 -7.67 -5.44
C SER A 91 -9.54 -7.59 -3.92
N MET A 92 -9.77 -8.69 -3.20
CA MET A 92 -9.54 -8.76 -1.77
C MET A 92 -8.06 -8.70 -1.42
N GLN A 93 -7.23 -9.42 -2.18
CA GLN A 93 -5.78 -9.39 -2.03
C GLN A 93 -5.21 -8.03 -2.45
N GLU A 94 -5.80 -7.35 -3.44
CA GLU A 94 -5.44 -5.98 -3.80
C GLU A 94 -5.72 -5.00 -2.65
N ARG A 95 -6.90 -5.09 -2.01
CA ARG A 95 -7.21 -4.29 -0.82
C ARG A 95 -6.23 -4.56 0.31
N ARG A 96 -5.90 -5.84 0.56
CA ARG A 96 -4.91 -6.24 1.57
C ARG A 96 -3.53 -5.65 1.26
N GLN A 97 -3.10 -5.68 0.00
CA GLN A 97 -1.83 -5.12 -0.45
C GLN A 97 -1.74 -3.61 -0.21
N ILE A 98 -2.78 -2.87 -0.61
CA ILE A 98 -2.85 -1.41 -0.40
C ILE A 98 -2.81 -1.08 1.09
N SER A 99 -3.57 -1.82 1.90
CA SER A 99 -3.60 -1.63 3.35
C SER A 99 -2.26 -1.91 4.03
N ALA A 100 -1.57 -2.97 3.58
CA ALA A 100 -0.23 -3.30 4.00
C ALA A 100 0.78 -2.21 3.62
N LEU A 101 0.71 -1.66 2.41
CA LEU A 101 1.54 -0.53 1.98
C LEU A 101 1.33 0.71 2.86
N HIS A 102 0.08 1.06 3.20
CA HIS A 102 -0.19 2.16 4.15
C HIS A 102 0.36 1.88 5.55
N CYS A 103 0.28 0.62 6.00
CA CYS A 103 0.86 0.22 7.28
C CYS A 103 2.38 0.42 7.28
N LEU A 104 3.07 -0.10 6.25
CA LEU A 104 4.51 0.08 6.08
C LEU A 104 4.90 1.55 5.97
N ALA A 105 4.12 2.35 5.24
CA ALA A 105 4.40 3.78 5.08
C ALA A 105 4.31 4.52 6.43
N SER A 106 3.33 4.17 7.24
CA SER A 106 3.17 4.72 8.60
C SER A 106 4.35 4.32 9.49
N VAL A 107 4.71 3.04 9.46
CA VAL A 107 5.88 2.49 10.18
C VAL A 107 7.19 3.16 9.76
N ALA A 108 7.46 3.23 8.46
CA ALA A 108 8.69 3.78 7.89
C ALA A 108 8.89 5.25 8.27
N ARG A 109 7.80 6.02 8.39
CA ARG A 109 7.83 7.45 8.77
C ARG A 109 7.99 7.68 10.27
N SER A 110 7.52 6.76 11.10
CA SER A 110 7.55 6.90 12.55
C SER A 110 8.83 6.34 13.18
N ALA A 111 9.43 5.30 12.59
CA ALA A 111 10.71 4.78 13.04
C ALA A 111 11.84 5.73 12.64
N ARG A 112 12.23 6.65 13.52
CA ARG A 112 13.39 7.52 13.26
C ARG A 112 14.66 6.66 13.24
N PRO A 113 15.50 6.77 12.18
CA PRO A 113 16.71 5.95 12.04
C PRO A 113 17.71 6.11 13.19
N GLU A 114 17.63 7.21 13.95
CA GLU A 114 18.54 7.53 15.06
C GLU A 114 18.09 6.96 16.43
N ALA A 115 16.81 6.60 16.57
CA ALA A 115 16.21 6.30 17.89
C ALA A 115 16.24 4.80 18.27
N ALA A 116 16.37 3.90 17.29
CA ALA A 116 16.40 2.45 17.53
C ALA A 116 17.09 1.71 16.38
N THR A 117 18.39 1.44 16.51
CA THR A 117 19.19 0.75 15.47
C THR A 117 18.68 -0.66 15.15
N TRP A 118 18.27 -1.42 16.15
CA TRP A 118 17.70 -2.77 15.97
C TRP A 118 16.38 -2.74 15.17
N LEU A 119 15.63 -1.64 15.26
CA LEU A 119 14.37 -1.43 14.56
C LEU A 119 14.59 -1.15 13.06
N GLU A 120 15.71 -0.49 12.75
CA GLU A 120 16.16 -0.25 11.38
C GLU A 120 16.52 -1.57 10.68
N GLU A 121 17.25 -2.44 11.37
CA GLU A 121 17.64 -3.76 10.89
C GLU A 121 16.41 -4.63 10.63
N ASP A 122 15.49 -4.72 11.59
CA ASP A 122 14.24 -5.49 11.43
C ASP A 122 13.38 -4.99 10.25
N LEU A 123 13.32 -3.67 10.03
CA LEU A 123 12.61 -3.10 8.88
C LEU A 123 13.29 -3.47 7.57
N ARG A 124 14.61 -3.28 7.49
CA ARG A 124 15.38 -3.62 6.30
C ARG A 124 15.23 -5.10 5.95
N ASP A 125 15.39 -5.98 6.93
CA ASP A 125 15.29 -7.43 6.74
C ASP A 125 13.88 -7.82 6.31
N ALA A 126 12.84 -7.29 6.94
CA ALA A 126 11.47 -7.57 6.55
C ALA A 126 11.17 -7.16 5.10
N PHE A 127 11.75 -6.06 4.63
CA PHE A 127 11.61 -5.64 3.23
C PHE A 127 12.34 -6.58 2.28
N HIS A 128 13.63 -6.86 2.52
CA HIS A 128 14.41 -7.74 1.66
C HIS A 128 13.85 -9.18 1.64
N ASP A 129 13.37 -9.67 2.78
CA ASP A 129 12.67 -10.95 2.88
C ASP A 129 11.38 -10.93 2.04
N SER A 130 10.69 -9.80 1.90
CA SER A 130 9.37 -9.78 1.24
C SER A 130 9.41 -9.62 -0.27
N ILE A 131 10.54 -9.16 -0.82
CA ILE A 131 10.71 -8.88 -2.25
C ILE A 131 11.36 -10.05 -2.99
N HIS A 132 11.09 -11.30 -2.59
CA HIS A 132 11.73 -12.51 -3.15
C HIS A 132 11.72 -12.66 -4.69
N GLN A 133 10.87 -11.90 -5.39
CA GLN A 133 10.79 -11.90 -6.85
C GLN A 133 11.61 -10.79 -7.52
N ASP A 134 12.18 -9.87 -6.75
CA ASP A 134 12.95 -8.72 -7.20
C ASP A 134 14.42 -8.86 -6.83
N SER A 135 15.27 -8.22 -7.64
CA SER A 135 16.68 -8.05 -7.31
C SER A 135 16.93 -6.98 -6.24
N THR A 136 16.06 -5.98 -6.11
CA THR A 136 16.22 -4.83 -5.19
C THR A 136 14.86 -4.29 -4.71
N CYS A 137 14.85 -3.57 -3.58
CA CYS A 137 13.65 -2.88 -3.11
C CYS A 137 13.21 -1.80 -4.10
N ALA A 138 14.16 -1.13 -4.74
CA ALA A 138 13.86 -0.16 -5.79
C ALA A 138 13.10 -0.77 -6.97
N GLU A 139 13.49 -1.97 -7.44
CA GLU A 139 12.77 -2.68 -8.51
C GLU A 139 11.35 -3.08 -8.06
N ALA A 140 11.22 -3.58 -6.83
CA ALA A 140 9.90 -3.92 -6.26
C ALA A 140 8.95 -2.71 -6.23
N ILE A 141 9.46 -1.56 -5.78
CA ILE A 141 8.73 -0.29 -5.75
C ILE A 141 8.39 0.18 -7.16
N TRP A 142 9.35 0.07 -8.09
CA TRP A 142 9.14 0.42 -9.49
C TRP A 142 8.00 -0.39 -10.10
N ARG A 143 7.99 -1.71 -9.92
CA ARG A 143 6.90 -2.58 -10.40
C ARG A 143 5.54 -2.20 -9.82
N LEU A 144 5.46 -1.78 -8.55
CA LEU A 144 4.22 -1.29 -7.96
C LEU A 144 3.73 0.01 -8.62
N LEU A 145 4.63 0.95 -8.92
CA LEU A 145 4.30 2.22 -9.59
C LEU A 145 3.85 2.02 -11.05
N GLN A 146 4.36 1.00 -11.73
CA GLN A 146 3.99 0.67 -13.12
C GLN A 146 2.57 0.09 -13.25
N ARG A 147 1.89 -0.25 -12.15
CA ARG A 147 0.52 -0.80 -12.23
C ARG A 147 -0.49 0.28 -12.61
N SER A 148 -1.29 0.00 -13.63
CA SER A 148 -2.19 0.96 -14.28
C SER A 148 -3.66 0.61 -14.09
N GLY A 149 -4.52 1.62 -13.85
CA GLY A 149 -5.98 1.51 -13.72
C GLY A 149 -6.54 2.36 -12.58
N ILE A 150 -7.87 2.55 -12.52
CA ILE A 150 -8.52 3.44 -11.54
C ILE A 150 -8.27 2.99 -10.09
N SER A 151 -8.26 1.68 -9.82
CA SER A 151 -7.95 1.13 -8.49
C SER A 151 -6.49 1.30 -8.08
N PHE A 152 -5.61 1.64 -9.03
CA PHE A 152 -4.18 1.80 -8.79
C PHE A 152 -3.77 3.21 -8.38
N LEU A 153 -4.68 4.20 -8.38
CA LEU A 153 -4.40 5.52 -7.80
C LEU A 153 -4.07 5.40 -6.30
N GLU A 154 -4.88 4.64 -5.56
CA GLU A 154 -4.67 4.43 -4.12
C GLU A 154 -3.39 3.63 -3.85
N LEU A 155 -3.09 2.64 -4.70
CA LEU A 155 -1.82 1.91 -4.67
C LEU A 155 -0.64 2.88 -4.83
N ARG A 156 -0.64 3.72 -5.88
CA ARG A 156 0.42 4.71 -6.12
C ARG A 156 0.57 5.67 -4.95
N ILE A 157 -0.53 6.18 -4.38
CA ILE A 157 -0.50 7.03 -3.19
C ILE A 157 0.17 6.31 -2.01
N ALA A 158 -0.17 5.06 -1.77
CA ALA A 158 0.43 4.26 -0.70
C ALA A 158 1.95 4.05 -0.95
N VAL A 159 2.35 3.78 -2.20
CA VAL A 159 3.76 3.62 -2.59
C VAL A 159 4.54 4.93 -2.43
N TYR A 160 4.00 6.08 -2.86
CA TYR A 160 4.66 7.38 -2.67
C TYR A 160 4.82 7.73 -1.20
N ARG A 161 3.82 7.45 -0.36
CA ARG A 161 3.92 7.62 1.09
C ARG A 161 5.01 6.74 1.68
N LEU A 162 5.09 5.49 1.22
CA LEU A 162 6.12 4.55 1.64
C LEU A 162 7.52 5.05 1.26
N LEU A 163 7.71 5.44 0.00
CA LEU A 163 8.95 6.05 -0.50
C LEU A 163 9.37 7.26 0.33
N SER A 164 8.43 8.15 0.66
CA SER A 164 8.73 9.35 1.47
C SER A 164 9.30 9.02 2.85
N GLY A 165 8.90 7.89 3.45
CA GLY A 165 9.39 7.42 4.74
C GLY A 165 10.70 6.65 4.62
N LEU A 166 10.83 5.79 3.61
CA LEU A 166 12.01 4.94 3.46
C LEU A 166 13.20 5.67 2.82
N CYS A 167 13.02 6.64 1.93
CA CYS A 167 14.12 7.40 1.32
C CYS A 167 14.90 8.27 2.33
N GLN A 168 14.40 8.39 3.56
CA GLN A 168 15.15 8.99 4.68
C GLN A 168 16.21 8.03 5.24
N ARG A 169 16.21 6.76 4.80
CA ARG A 169 17.12 5.70 5.23
C ARG A 169 18.16 5.47 4.14
N GLY A 170 19.43 5.42 4.54
CA GLY A 170 20.56 5.34 3.61
C GLY A 170 20.50 4.13 2.66
N TRP A 171 20.08 2.97 3.17
CA TRP A 171 20.01 1.74 2.37
C TRP A 171 19.00 1.83 1.22
N LEU A 172 17.81 2.41 1.42
CA LEU A 172 16.86 2.58 0.32
C LEU A 172 17.25 3.73 -0.59
N ALA A 173 17.73 4.84 -0.02
CA ALA A 173 18.14 6.01 -0.80
C ALA A 173 19.20 5.63 -1.85
N GLU A 174 20.18 4.79 -1.48
CA GLU A 174 21.19 4.27 -2.40
C GLU A 174 20.59 3.43 -3.54
N GLU A 175 19.66 2.53 -3.22
CA GLU A 175 18.99 1.71 -4.24
C GLU A 175 18.14 2.55 -5.20
N VAL A 176 17.39 3.53 -4.69
CA VAL A 176 16.55 4.42 -5.51
C VAL A 176 17.42 5.29 -6.42
N CYS A 177 18.49 5.88 -5.89
CA CYS A 177 19.44 6.67 -6.69
C CYS A 177 20.16 5.83 -7.76
N SER A 178 20.31 4.53 -7.54
CA SER A 178 20.92 3.59 -8.49
C SER A 178 19.94 3.07 -9.54
N HIS A 179 18.64 3.36 -9.41
CA HIS A 179 17.60 2.87 -10.30
C HIS A 179 17.08 3.98 -11.23
N GLU A 180 17.71 4.14 -12.40
CA GLU A 180 17.48 5.25 -13.33
C GLU A 180 16.00 5.46 -13.72
N ALA A 181 15.26 4.38 -14.00
CA ALA A 181 13.85 4.49 -14.41
C ALA A 181 12.94 5.01 -13.28
N LEU A 182 13.08 4.46 -12.07
CA LEU A 182 12.39 4.93 -10.87
C LEU A 182 12.76 6.38 -10.56
N LEU A 183 14.05 6.72 -10.59
CA LEU A 183 14.51 8.08 -10.35
C LEU A 183 13.94 9.07 -11.39
N THR A 184 13.95 8.69 -12.67
CA THR A 184 13.38 9.51 -13.75
C THR A 184 11.89 9.74 -13.54
N TRP A 185 11.14 8.71 -13.16
CA TRP A 185 9.72 8.82 -12.83
C TRP A 185 9.45 9.76 -11.67
N LEU A 186 10.21 9.64 -10.57
CA LEU A 186 10.05 10.48 -9.39
C LEU A 186 10.40 11.96 -9.67
N LEU A 187 11.31 12.21 -10.60
CA LEU A 187 11.74 13.56 -10.97
C LEU A 187 10.90 14.19 -12.10
N SER A 188 10.08 13.40 -12.80
CA SER A 188 9.33 13.83 -13.97
C SER A 188 7.82 13.75 -13.71
N PRO A 189 7.14 14.86 -13.38
CA PRO A 189 5.68 14.83 -13.15
C PRO A 189 4.90 14.39 -14.39
N GLU A 190 5.44 14.60 -15.59
CA GLU A 190 4.87 14.17 -16.88
C GLU A 190 5.02 12.66 -17.13
N ALA A 191 5.86 11.96 -16.36
CA ALA A 191 6.04 10.51 -16.50
C ALA A 191 4.93 9.71 -15.81
N GLU A 192 4.20 10.33 -14.87
CA GLU A 192 3.06 9.69 -14.22
C GLU A 192 1.85 9.70 -15.17
N PRO A 193 1.23 8.55 -15.48
CA PRO A 193 0.04 8.52 -16.31
C PRO A 193 -1.06 9.29 -15.58
N SER A 194 -1.42 10.44 -16.17
CA SER A 194 -2.48 11.31 -15.69
C SER A 194 -3.79 10.54 -15.62
N SER A 195 -4.65 10.90 -14.67
CA SER A 195 -6.03 10.42 -14.62
C SER A 195 -6.78 10.65 -15.93
N ASP A 196 -6.36 11.66 -16.72
CA ASP A 196 -6.93 12.00 -18.01
C ASP A 196 -6.56 10.99 -19.11
N GLY A 197 -5.37 10.37 -19.04
CA GLY A 197 -5.00 9.26 -19.92
C GLY A 197 -5.80 7.98 -19.69
N LEU A 198 -6.38 7.82 -18.49
CA LEU A 198 -7.26 6.71 -18.12
C LEU A 198 -8.71 6.94 -18.55
N LEU A 199 -9.17 8.19 -18.58
CA LEU A 199 -10.46 8.57 -19.18
C LEU A 199 -10.43 8.50 -20.72
N GLY A 200 -9.31 8.82 -21.36
CA GLY A 200 -9.13 8.70 -22.81
C GLY A 200 -9.21 7.27 -23.37
N LEU A 201 -9.05 6.25 -22.51
CA LEU A 201 -9.21 4.84 -22.87
C LEU A 201 -10.68 4.38 -22.87
N LEU A 202 -11.58 5.13 -22.21
CA LEU A 202 -13.03 4.95 -22.29
C LEU A 202 -13.66 5.76 -23.43
N ASP A 203 -12.91 6.70 -24.02
CA ASP A 203 -13.33 7.58 -25.12
C ASP A 203 -12.72 7.15 -26.47
N SER A 204 -12.66 5.83 -26.74
CA SER A 204 -12.42 5.37 -28.11
C SER A 204 -13.59 5.76 -29.03
N PRO A 205 -13.34 6.33 -30.22
CA PRO A 205 -14.34 7.01 -31.03
C PRO A 205 -15.19 6.00 -31.80
N GLY A 206 -16.34 5.63 -31.24
CA GLY A 206 -17.30 4.73 -31.88
C GLY A 206 -18.74 5.26 -31.98
N THR A 207 -19.04 6.42 -31.40
CA THR A 207 -20.41 6.93 -31.32
C THR A 207 -20.50 8.27 -32.03
N PRO A 208 -21.18 8.37 -33.18
CA PRO A 208 -21.39 9.67 -33.80
C PRO A 208 -22.31 10.51 -32.90
N PRO A 209 -22.03 11.81 -32.71
CA PRO A 209 -22.86 12.67 -31.89
C PRO A 209 -24.25 12.83 -32.53
N LEU A 210 -25.28 12.55 -31.72
CA LEU A 210 -26.68 12.88 -31.98
C LEU A 210 -26.84 14.40 -31.91
N ASP A 211 -26.48 15.12 -32.97
CA ASP A 211 -26.99 16.47 -33.24
C ASP A 211 -26.61 16.96 -34.65
N GLN A 212 -27.18 16.32 -35.67
CA GLN A 212 -27.32 16.96 -36.98
C GLN A 212 -28.80 16.95 -37.41
N PRO A 213 -29.37 18.11 -37.78
CA PRO A 213 -30.72 18.15 -38.30
C PRO A 213 -30.78 17.43 -39.65
N VAL A 214 -31.72 16.50 -39.76
CA VAL A 214 -32.01 15.72 -40.98
C VAL A 214 -32.19 16.68 -42.18
N PRO A 215 -31.37 16.58 -43.24
CA PRO A 215 -31.65 17.31 -44.47
C PRO A 215 -32.87 16.67 -45.15
N ARG A 216 -33.92 17.49 -45.29
CA ARG A 216 -35.11 17.19 -46.09
C ARG A 216 -34.72 16.68 -47.48
N ALA A 217 -35.31 15.54 -47.84
CA ALA A 217 -35.22 14.95 -49.17
C ALA A 217 -35.45 15.97 -50.29
N ALA A 218 -34.46 16.12 -51.18
CA ALA A 218 -34.67 16.66 -52.50
C ALA A 218 -34.82 15.48 -53.47
N MET A 219 -35.98 15.44 -54.14
CA MET A 219 -36.29 14.53 -55.24
C MET A 219 -35.24 14.60 -56.36
N GLY A 220 -34.89 13.44 -56.93
CA GLY A 220 -34.16 13.33 -58.19
C GLY A 220 -34.60 12.07 -58.95
N ARG A 221 -35.27 12.29 -60.08
CA ARG A 221 -35.80 11.31 -61.04
C ARG A 221 -34.71 10.58 -61.84
N SER A 222 -35.14 9.49 -62.49
CA SER A 222 -34.55 8.72 -63.63
C SER A 222 -33.85 7.44 -63.16
N LEU A 223 -34.12 6.25 -63.69
CA LEU A 223 -34.76 5.81 -64.94
C LEU A 223 -35.87 4.78 -64.69
#